data_AF-A0A8C1R095-F1
#
_entry.id   AF-A0A8C1R095-F1
#
_cell.length_a   1.000
_cell.length_b   1.000
_cell.length_c   1.000
_cell.angle_alpha   90.00
_cell.angle_beta   90.00
_cell.angle_gamma   90.00
#
_symmetry.space_group_name_H-M   'P 1'
#
loop_
_entity.id
_entity.type
_entity.pdbx_description
1 polymer ?
#
loop_
_entity_poly.entity_id
_entity_poly.type
_entity_poly.pdbx_seq_one_letter_code
_entity_poly.pdbx_strand_id
1 'polypeptide(L)'
;MKQVWCSWRISHTDWRKTQCRRDSVWALRRQRAGSSLVLKVFELCSRGVKMLQQILVDMYIEPELLAELNEEQKQILFFKMREEQIRRWREREAQLEREEAARVKVKKGKTVSWMKGLDDDVWVWVMGEHPDDKPYDQICDEVMAERAALQAQREAEQLRAKKAAELEKRFSGLHLEPEQVVLSEQEVRQKEQRRAEEELKKLELEERRKAEEELRRLEQERKQQIYISLKEVQGSKHTREEEEDKEWQNTLQKSKAADMRRRSLAKQTIEDHRRRSVRALERGRVAAMTKAFGSTNPAPAPKPRNTTNNSNAIRRKGGMRRSLSASSRDHIIRWFKEEQLPLRAGFQRDQSRIAPWFHGIISREEAEALLEEGEPGFFLVRVSERVFGYVLSYRSSEGIKHLLIDASESCYMLLGDQIRFSSLTELLEYHQVEPLSSSGVEEYLRRACGQKAATADYTDLFT
;
A
#
# COMPACT_ATOMS: atom_id res chain seq x y z
N MET A 1 -4.25 15.10 22.48
CA MET A 1 -3.52 14.01 21.79
C MET A 1 -4.49 13.25 20.92
N LYS A 2 -4.47 13.59 19.63
CA LYS A 2 -5.41 13.14 18.61
C LYS A 2 -4.92 11.82 18.04
N GLN A 3 -5.84 10.86 17.94
CA GLN A 3 -5.64 9.64 17.19
C GLN A 3 -5.60 9.96 15.69
N VAL A 4 -4.66 9.32 14.99
CA VAL A 4 -4.52 9.38 13.55
C VAL A 4 -5.43 8.30 12.95
N TRP A 5 -6.56 8.75 12.40
CA TRP A 5 -7.31 8.02 11.38
C TRP A 5 -6.70 8.38 10.02
N CYS A 6 -6.18 7.40 9.27
CA CYS A 6 -6.00 7.57 7.84
C CYS A 6 -7.33 7.24 7.15
N SER A 7 -8.15 8.27 6.95
CA SER A 7 -9.25 8.27 5.99
C SER A 7 -8.70 8.73 4.64
N TRP A 8 -8.91 7.94 3.58
CA TRP A 8 -9.02 8.50 2.24
C TRP A 8 -10.52 8.64 1.93
N ARG A 9 -10.98 9.88 2.04
CA ARG A 9 -12.28 10.36 1.61
C ARG A 9 -12.12 10.86 0.17
N ILE A 10 -12.77 10.18 -0.79
CA ILE A 10 -13.08 10.77 -2.10
C ILE A 10 -14.47 11.38 -1.96
N SER A 11 -14.54 12.70 -2.06
CA SER A 11 -15.77 13.48 -1.98
C SER A 11 -16.56 13.37 -3.27
N HIS A 12 -17.85 13.15 -3.10
CA HIS A 12 -18.90 13.03 -4.11
C HIS A 12 -19.61 14.37 -4.25
N THR A 13 -19.83 14.86 -5.47
CA THR A 13 -20.93 15.76 -5.85
C THR A 13 -21.11 15.66 -7.36
N ASP A 14 -22.27 15.60 -8.00
CA ASP A 14 -23.70 15.42 -7.69
C ASP A 14 -24.35 15.59 -9.10
N TRP A 15 -25.23 14.74 -9.63
CA TRP A 15 -26.67 15.03 -9.70
C TRP A 15 -27.42 13.90 -10.44
N ARG A 16 -28.67 13.69 -10.03
CA ARG A 16 -29.57 12.57 -10.34
C ARG A 16 -30.41 12.75 -11.63
N LYS A 17 -31.04 11.60 -12.01
CA LYS A 17 -32.22 11.36 -12.87
C LYS A 17 -31.88 11.33 -14.39
N THR A 18 -32.22 10.27 -15.13
CA THR A 18 -33.60 9.86 -15.43
C THR A 18 -33.68 8.37 -15.82
N GLN A 19 -34.90 7.85 -15.74
CA GLN A 19 -35.34 6.46 -15.74
C GLN A 19 -35.70 5.93 -17.15
N CYS A 20 -35.77 4.60 -17.26
CA CYS A 20 -36.57 3.77 -18.19
C CYS A 20 -36.00 3.30 -19.57
N ARG A 21 -35.91 1.95 -19.65
CA ARG A 21 -36.36 1.02 -20.72
C ARG A 21 -35.90 1.21 -22.18
N ARG A 22 -35.19 0.19 -22.69
CA ARG A 22 -35.58 -0.73 -23.81
C ARG A 22 -34.37 -1.59 -24.23
N ASP A 23 -34.46 -2.90 -24.04
CA ASP A 23 -34.65 -3.93 -25.09
C ASP A 23 -33.43 -4.08 -26.01
N SER A 24 -32.64 -5.15 -25.84
CA SER A 24 -32.73 -6.41 -26.61
C SER A 24 -31.98 -6.33 -27.95
N VAL A 25 -31.42 -7.47 -28.38
CA VAL A 25 -30.58 -7.69 -29.58
C VAL A 25 -29.11 -7.30 -29.31
N TRP A 26 -28.20 -8.21 -28.97
CA TRP A 26 -27.66 -9.25 -29.85
C TRP A 26 -27.26 -10.50 -29.05
N ALA A 27 -28.21 -11.41 -28.85
CA ALA A 27 -27.89 -12.83 -28.81
C ALA A 27 -27.70 -13.31 -30.26
N LEU A 28 -26.84 -14.33 -30.44
CA LEU A 28 -26.74 -15.18 -31.63
C LEU A 28 -25.83 -14.72 -32.79
N ARG A 29 -24.51 -14.97 -32.67
CA ARG A 29 -23.68 -15.67 -33.71
C ARG A 29 -22.19 -15.66 -33.36
N ARG A 30 -21.69 -16.79 -32.84
CA ARG A 30 -20.68 -17.63 -33.51
C ARG A 30 -20.26 -18.76 -32.58
N GLN A 31 -20.65 -19.96 -32.97
CA GLN A 31 -20.15 -21.22 -32.46
C GLN A 31 -19.08 -21.73 -33.45
N ARG A 32 -18.07 -22.44 -32.91
CA ARG A 32 -16.97 -23.17 -33.58
C ARG A 32 -15.86 -22.25 -34.13
N ALA A 33 -14.57 -22.44 -33.90
CA ALA A 33 -13.81 -23.66 -33.60
C ALA A 33 -12.53 -23.30 -32.81
N GLY A 34 -11.97 -24.27 -32.08
CA GLY A 34 -10.59 -24.21 -31.57
C GLY A 34 -10.42 -23.83 -30.08
N SER A 35 -10.98 -24.62 -29.16
CA SER A 35 -10.64 -24.53 -27.73
C SER A 35 -10.75 -25.92 -27.10
N SER A 36 -9.78 -26.79 -27.41
CA SER A 36 -9.71 -28.13 -26.82
C SER A 36 -8.33 -28.51 -26.26
N LEU A 37 -7.32 -27.65 -26.38
CA LEU A 37 -5.95 -27.95 -25.91
C LEU A 37 -5.35 -26.90 -24.97
N VAL A 38 -5.82 -25.66 -24.98
CA VAL A 38 -5.30 -24.61 -24.06
C VAL A 38 -5.99 -24.67 -22.69
N LEU A 39 -7.23 -25.16 -22.62
CA LEU A 39 -7.95 -25.34 -21.35
C LEU A 39 -7.53 -26.60 -20.58
N LYS A 40 -6.94 -27.61 -21.24
CA LYS A 40 -6.46 -28.83 -20.56
C LYS A 40 -5.07 -28.68 -19.93
N VAL A 41 -4.28 -27.69 -20.36
CA VAL A 41 -2.95 -27.42 -19.77
C VAL A 41 -3.05 -26.44 -18.59
N PHE A 42 -4.05 -25.55 -18.57
CA PHE A 42 -4.31 -24.67 -17.43
C PHE A 42 -4.95 -25.41 -16.22
N GLU A 43 -5.58 -26.56 -16.46
CA GLU A 43 -6.28 -27.34 -15.42
C GLU A 43 -5.35 -28.27 -14.61
N LEU A 44 -4.08 -28.42 -15.02
CA LEU A 44 -3.15 -29.40 -14.43
C LEU A 44 -1.99 -28.82 -13.61
N CYS A 45 -1.95 -27.50 -13.37
CA CYS A 45 -0.88 -26.89 -12.56
C CYS A 45 -1.34 -25.81 -11.56
N SER A 46 -2.62 -25.75 -11.20
CA SER A 46 -3.16 -24.75 -10.25
C SER A 46 -4.23 -25.28 -9.29
N ARG A 47 -4.33 -26.60 -9.13
CA ARG A 47 -5.12 -27.18 -8.05
C ARG A 47 -4.16 -27.44 -6.89
N GLY A 48 -4.49 -26.92 -5.70
CA GLY A 48 -4.06 -27.56 -4.46
C GLY A 48 -3.48 -26.75 -3.30
N VAL A 49 -4.10 -25.64 -2.89
CA VAL A 49 -4.02 -25.11 -1.50
C VAL A 49 -5.26 -24.24 -1.16
N LYS A 50 -6.47 -24.79 -1.02
CA LYS A 50 -7.74 -24.03 -0.85
C LYS A 50 -7.71 -23.01 0.30
N MET A 51 -7.08 -23.33 1.43
CA MET A 51 -7.04 -22.45 2.61
C MET A 51 -6.11 -21.24 2.41
N LEU A 52 -4.85 -21.50 2.03
CA LEU A 52 -3.88 -20.45 1.73
C LEU A 52 -4.32 -19.66 0.50
N GLN A 53 -4.89 -20.32 -0.50
CA GLN A 53 -5.39 -19.67 -1.71
C GLN A 53 -6.52 -18.69 -1.37
N GLN A 54 -7.45 -19.02 -0.47
CA GLN A 54 -8.46 -18.05 -0.02
C GLN A 54 -7.83 -16.82 0.63
N ILE A 55 -6.85 -17.02 1.52
CA ILE A 55 -6.10 -15.92 2.16
C ILE A 55 -5.34 -15.06 1.12
N LEU A 56 -4.71 -15.71 0.14
CA LEU A 56 -4.00 -15.05 -0.94
C LEU A 56 -4.95 -14.36 -1.92
N VAL A 57 -6.17 -14.89 -2.12
CA VAL A 57 -7.25 -14.27 -2.91
C VAL A 57 -7.72 -12.99 -2.23
N ASP A 58 -8.11 -13.07 -0.97
CA ASP A 58 -8.68 -11.95 -0.22
C ASP A 58 -7.62 -10.94 0.25
N MET A 59 -6.33 -11.32 0.21
CA MET A 59 -5.20 -10.53 0.70
C MET A 59 -5.36 -10.04 2.15
N TYR A 60 -6.21 -10.72 2.93
CA TYR A 60 -6.58 -10.38 4.29
C TYR A 60 -6.53 -11.62 5.17
N ILE A 61 -6.01 -11.46 6.38
CA ILE A 61 -5.97 -12.49 7.41
C ILE A 61 -6.59 -11.90 8.67
N GLU A 62 -7.56 -12.61 9.25
CA GLU A 62 -8.15 -12.21 10.51
C GLU A 62 -7.07 -12.18 11.62
N PRO A 63 -6.99 -11.13 12.46
CA PRO A 63 -5.96 -11.02 13.49
C PRO A 63 -5.91 -12.20 14.46
N GLU A 64 -7.07 -12.82 14.74
CA GLU A 64 -7.19 -14.02 15.56
C GLU A 64 -6.53 -15.22 14.88
N LEU A 65 -6.81 -15.44 13.59
CA LEU A 65 -6.16 -16.49 12.78
C LEU A 65 -4.65 -16.23 12.68
N LEU A 66 -4.23 -14.99 12.44
CA LEU A 66 -2.82 -14.61 12.41
C LEU A 66 -2.11 -14.89 13.75
N ALA A 67 -2.80 -14.67 14.87
CA ALA A 67 -2.27 -14.94 16.21
C ALA A 67 -2.15 -16.44 16.51
N GLU A 68 -2.82 -17.31 15.75
CA GLU A 68 -2.68 -18.77 15.83
C GLU A 68 -1.44 -19.27 15.08
N LEU A 69 -0.92 -18.55 14.08
CA LEU A 69 0.30 -18.98 13.39
C LEU A 69 1.54 -18.80 14.28
N ASN A 70 2.41 -19.81 14.27
CA ASN A 70 3.74 -19.67 14.84
C ASN A 70 4.57 -18.64 14.02
N GLU A 71 5.68 -18.16 14.56
CA GLU A 71 6.48 -17.12 13.89
C GLU A 71 7.01 -17.56 12.52
N GLU A 72 7.43 -18.83 12.38
CA GLU A 72 7.91 -19.37 11.11
C GLU A 72 6.79 -19.38 10.03
N GLN A 73 5.59 -19.83 10.40
CA GLN A 73 4.44 -19.89 9.50
C GLN A 73 3.95 -18.47 9.12
N LYS A 74 4.03 -17.50 10.05
CA LYS A 74 3.76 -16.08 9.73
C LYS A 74 4.70 -15.55 8.66
N GLN A 75 6.00 -15.83 8.79
CA GLN A 75 6.99 -15.35 7.81
C GLN A 75 6.74 -15.96 6.42
N ILE A 76 6.44 -17.26 6.35
CA ILE A 76 6.10 -17.93 5.08
C ILE A 76 4.83 -17.34 4.47
N LEU A 77 3.79 -17.13 5.28
CA LEU A 77 2.53 -16.56 4.84
C LEU A 77 2.71 -15.14 4.30
N PHE A 78 3.42 -14.27 5.02
CA PHE A 78 3.70 -12.91 4.56
C PHE A 78 4.53 -12.88 3.28
N PHE A 79 5.47 -13.81 3.12
CA PHE A 79 6.21 -13.96 1.87
C PHE A 79 5.28 -14.30 0.70
N LYS A 80 4.41 -15.29 0.87
CA LYS A 80 3.43 -15.71 -0.15
C LYS A 80 2.44 -14.60 -0.50
N MET A 81 1.94 -13.87 0.51
CA MET A 81 1.10 -12.70 0.30
C MET A 81 1.84 -11.60 -0.48
N ARG A 82 3.12 -11.39 -0.20
CA ARG A 82 3.93 -10.40 -0.90
C ARG A 82 4.18 -10.79 -2.36
N GLU A 83 4.46 -12.07 -2.62
CA GLU A 83 4.57 -12.60 -3.99
C GLU A 83 3.28 -12.33 -4.77
N GLU A 84 2.12 -12.59 -4.15
CA GLU A 84 0.82 -12.41 -4.77
C GLU A 84 0.49 -10.92 -5.02
N GLN A 85 0.82 -10.02 -4.08
CA GLN A 85 0.73 -8.57 -4.30
C GLN A 85 1.53 -8.12 -5.53
N ILE A 86 2.76 -8.61 -5.66
CA ILE A 86 3.65 -8.25 -6.77
C ILE A 86 3.13 -8.81 -8.08
N ARG A 87 2.66 -10.06 -8.09
CA ARG A 87 2.05 -10.69 -9.27
C ARG A 87 0.84 -9.89 -9.76
N ARG A 88 -0.10 -9.57 -8.87
CA ARG A 88 -1.29 -8.75 -9.19
C ARG A 88 -0.94 -7.36 -9.66
N TRP A 89 0.08 -6.73 -9.06
CA TRP A 89 0.56 -5.43 -9.51
C TRP A 89 1.13 -5.53 -10.94
N ARG A 90 2.03 -6.48 -11.20
CA ARG A 90 2.60 -6.71 -12.54
C ARG A 90 1.54 -7.00 -13.60
N GLU A 91 0.51 -7.77 -13.26
CA GLU A 91 -0.59 -8.05 -14.18
C GLU A 91 -1.42 -6.82 -14.49
N ARG A 92 -1.71 -5.99 -13.48
CA ARG A 92 -2.38 -4.70 -13.71
C ARG A 92 -1.53 -3.77 -14.57
N GLU A 93 -0.23 -3.66 -14.32
CA GLU A 93 0.68 -2.87 -15.17
C GLU A 93 0.68 -3.37 -16.61
N ALA A 94 0.83 -4.68 -16.82
CA ALA A 94 0.80 -5.28 -18.15
C ALA A 94 -0.57 -5.11 -18.84
N GLN A 95 -1.67 -5.11 -18.08
CA GLN A 95 -3.00 -4.83 -18.61
C GLN A 95 -3.12 -3.36 -19.02
N LEU A 96 -2.64 -2.43 -18.20
CA LEU A 96 -2.60 -1.01 -18.53
C LEU A 96 -1.75 -0.75 -19.78
N GLU A 97 -0.56 -1.33 -19.88
CA GLU A 97 0.30 -1.25 -21.08
C GLU A 97 -0.43 -1.78 -22.33
N ARG A 98 -1.17 -2.90 -22.21
CA ARG A 98 -1.98 -3.44 -23.30
C ARG A 98 -3.16 -2.54 -23.67
N GLU A 99 -3.84 -1.96 -22.67
CA GLU A 99 -4.96 -1.03 -22.87
C GLU A 99 -4.49 0.28 -23.50
N GLU A 100 -3.34 0.82 -23.09
CA GLU A 100 -2.68 1.97 -23.71
C GLU A 100 -2.29 1.66 -25.17
N ALA A 101 -1.65 0.52 -25.41
CA ALA A 101 -1.31 0.07 -26.77
C ALA A 101 -2.55 -0.14 -27.65
N ALA A 102 -3.69 -0.56 -27.07
CA ALA A 102 -4.96 -0.69 -27.77
C ALA A 102 -5.61 0.69 -28.04
N ARG A 103 -5.52 1.65 -27.10
CA ARG A 103 -6.03 3.03 -27.28
C ARG A 103 -5.29 3.78 -28.38
N VAL A 104 -3.99 3.54 -28.54
CA VAL A 104 -3.20 4.09 -29.67
C VAL A 104 -3.70 3.57 -31.01
N LYS A 105 -4.23 2.35 -31.09
CA LYS A 105 -4.69 1.73 -32.34
C LYS A 105 -6.11 2.12 -32.78
N VAL A 106 -6.94 2.71 -31.91
CA VAL A 106 -8.38 2.94 -32.17
C VAL A 106 -8.73 4.38 -32.61
N LYS A 107 -7.82 5.36 -32.54
CA LYS A 107 -8.10 6.72 -33.02
C LYS A 107 -7.80 6.91 -34.51
N LYS A 108 -8.69 6.47 -35.40
CA LYS A 108 -8.79 7.06 -36.76
C LYS A 108 -9.51 8.40 -36.68
N GLY A 109 -8.77 9.45 -36.31
CA GLY A 109 -9.29 10.82 -36.25
C GLY A 109 -8.19 11.78 -35.85
N LYS A 110 -7.69 12.53 -36.85
CA LYS A 110 -6.51 13.43 -36.86
C LYS A 110 -5.16 12.69 -36.88
N THR A 111 -4.55 12.68 -38.06
CA THR A 111 -3.18 12.21 -38.30
C THR A 111 -2.22 13.31 -37.87
N VAL A 112 -1.38 13.05 -36.86
CA VAL A 112 -0.26 13.94 -36.49
C VAL A 112 0.92 13.57 -37.38
N SER A 113 1.32 14.45 -38.28
CA SER A 113 2.58 14.31 -39.02
C SER A 113 3.70 14.90 -38.15
N TRP A 114 4.57 14.03 -37.66
CA TRP A 114 5.77 14.46 -36.94
C TRP A 114 6.78 15.02 -37.94
N MET A 115 7.36 16.17 -37.60
CA MET A 115 8.52 16.66 -38.32
C MET A 115 9.67 15.70 -38.02
N LYS A 116 10.43 15.29 -39.05
CA LYS A 116 11.55 14.37 -38.88
C LYS A 116 12.88 15.11 -38.99
N GLY A 117 13.86 14.68 -38.21
CA GLY A 117 15.24 15.16 -38.27
C GLY A 117 16.02 14.58 -39.46
N LEU A 118 17.31 14.93 -39.54
CA LEU A 118 18.23 14.41 -40.58
C LEU A 118 18.52 12.90 -40.45
N ASP A 119 18.22 12.35 -39.27
CA ASP A 119 18.34 10.96 -38.87
C ASP A 119 17.07 10.12 -39.17
N ASP A 120 16.03 10.72 -39.76
CA ASP A 120 14.70 10.13 -40.00
C ASP A 120 13.91 9.81 -38.71
N ASP A 121 14.38 10.28 -37.56
CA ASP A 121 13.71 10.23 -36.26
C ASP A 121 12.85 11.48 -36.02
N VAL A 122 11.96 11.45 -35.02
CA VAL A 122 11.08 12.58 -34.70
C VAL A 122 11.93 13.78 -34.26
N TRP A 123 11.75 14.92 -34.92
CA TRP A 123 12.42 16.16 -34.58
C TRP A 123 11.94 16.67 -33.22
N VAL A 124 12.87 16.75 -32.26
CA VAL A 124 12.63 17.27 -30.91
C VAL A 124 13.48 18.52 -30.76
N TRP A 125 12.82 19.62 -30.39
CA TRP A 125 13.50 20.85 -30.00
C TRP A 125 13.34 21.06 -28.50
N VAL A 126 14.46 21.09 -27.80
CA VAL A 126 14.53 21.31 -26.36
C VAL A 126 14.99 22.75 -26.14
N MET A 127 14.12 23.58 -25.56
CA MET A 127 14.41 24.99 -25.30
C MET A 127 15.69 25.14 -24.48
N GLY A 128 16.69 25.80 -25.06
CA GLY A 128 17.95 26.11 -24.40
C GLY A 128 19.03 25.04 -24.50
N GLU A 129 18.83 23.98 -25.28
CA GLU A 129 19.89 23.04 -25.69
C GLU A 129 20.39 23.31 -27.12
N HIS A 130 19.66 24.09 -27.92
CA HIS A 130 20.09 24.45 -29.27
C HIS A 130 21.21 25.51 -29.23
N PRO A 131 22.23 25.44 -30.11
CA PRO A 131 23.34 26.41 -30.13
C PRO A 131 22.93 27.88 -30.27
N ASP A 132 21.80 28.13 -30.93
CA ASP A 132 21.25 29.48 -31.13
C ASP A 132 20.25 29.91 -30.04
N ASP A 133 19.91 29.02 -29.11
CA ASP A 133 18.98 29.32 -28.02
C ASP A 133 19.72 29.81 -26.78
N LYS A 134 19.05 30.70 -26.04
CA LYS A 134 19.47 31.02 -24.68
C LYS A 134 19.25 29.80 -23.78
N PRO A 135 20.12 29.52 -22.80
CA PRO A 135 19.91 28.44 -21.86
C PRO A 135 18.57 28.64 -21.12
N TYR A 136 17.90 27.54 -20.82
CA TYR A 136 16.54 27.54 -20.25
C TYR A 136 16.41 28.43 -19.00
N ASP A 137 17.40 28.39 -18.12
CA ASP A 137 17.43 29.20 -16.91
C ASP A 137 17.42 30.70 -17.21
N GLN A 138 18.13 31.14 -18.24
CA GLN A 138 18.13 32.55 -18.68
C GLN A 138 16.79 32.95 -19.29
N ILE A 139 16.15 32.06 -20.06
CA ILE A 139 14.80 32.31 -20.60
C ILE A 139 13.81 32.50 -19.45
N CYS A 140 13.86 31.64 -18.43
CA CYS A 140 13.00 31.75 -17.25
C CYS A 140 13.26 33.04 -16.46
N ASP A 141 14.53 33.38 -16.23
CA ASP A 141 14.92 34.62 -15.54
C ASP A 141 14.45 35.88 -16.30
N GLU A 142 14.56 35.89 -17.64
CA GLU A 142 14.06 36.97 -18.49
C GLU A 142 12.54 37.13 -18.40
N VAL A 143 11.79 36.02 -18.47
CA VAL A 143 10.33 36.03 -18.32
C VAL A 143 9.92 36.54 -16.94
N MET A 144 10.66 36.19 -15.89
CA MET A 144 10.42 36.73 -14.54
C MET A 144 10.70 38.23 -14.46
N ALA A 145 11.80 38.70 -15.05
CA ALA A 145 12.16 40.11 -15.09
C ALA A 145 11.15 40.95 -15.88
N GLU A 146 10.63 40.41 -16.99
CA GLU A 146 9.58 41.04 -17.80
C GLU A 146 8.27 41.12 -17.03
N ARG A 147 7.84 40.03 -16.38
CA ARG A 147 6.64 40.04 -15.51
C ARG A 147 6.77 41.05 -14.38
N ALA A 148 7.92 41.13 -13.73
CA ALA A 148 8.18 42.11 -12.68
C ALA A 148 8.13 43.55 -13.20
N ALA A 149 8.67 43.81 -14.40
CA ALA A 149 8.61 45.12 -15.05
C ALA A 149 7.17 45.52 -15.39
N LEU A 150 6.41 44.61 -16.01
CA LEU A 150 5.02 44.87 -16.41
C LEU A 150 4.13 45.15 -15.19
N GLN A 151 4.36 44.43 -14.09
CA GLN A 151 3.61 44.66 -12.86
C GLN A 151 3.99 45.99 -12.20
N ALA A 152 5.28 46.32 -12.13
CA ALA A 152 5.74 47.60 -11.61
C ALA A 152 5.22 48.78 -12.45
N GLN A 153 5.17 48.64 -13.78
CA GLN A 153 4.62 49.65 -14.68
C GLN A 153 3.13 49.89 -14.41
N ARG A 154 2.33 48.82 -14.26
CA ARG A 154 0.89 48.94 -13.93
C ARG A 154 0.66 49.64 -12.59
N GLU A 155 1.44 49.30 -11.57
CA GLU A 155 1.38 49.95 -10.26
C GLU A 155 1.81 51.43 -10.35
N ALA A 156 2.85 51.73 -11.14
CA ALA A 156 3.33 53.09 -11.38
C ALA A 156 2.31 53.93 -12.14
N GLU A 157 1.64 53.41 -13.18
CA GLU A 157 0.59 54.12 -13.93
C GLU A 157 -0.61 54.49 -13.05
N GLN A 158 -1.02 53.60 -12.14
CA GLN A 158 -2.06 53.93 -11.15
C GLN A 158 -1.61 55.05 -10.21
N LEU A 159 -0.33 55.06 -9.83
CA LEU A 159 0.24 56.11 -9.00
C LEU A 159 0.42 57.43 -9.79
N ARG A 160 0.75 57.38 -11.09
CA ARG A 160 0.74 58.53 -12.03
C ARG A 160 -0.62 59.19 -12.04
N ALA A 161 -1.67 58.41 -12.28
CA ALA A 161 -3.03 58.92 -12.36
C ALA A 161 -3.48 59.60 -11.07
N LYS A 162 -3.14 59.03 -9.91
CA LYS A 162 -3.44 59.62 -8.59
C LYS A 162 -2.69 60.95 -8.36
N LYS A 163 -1.37 60.97 -8.57
CA LYS A 163 -0.57 62.19 -8.41
C LYS A 163 -0.98 63.29 -9.40
N ALA A 164 -1.32 62.93 -10.64
CA ALA A 164 -1.80 63.88 -11.64
C ALA A 164 -3.15 64.52 -11.25
N ALA A 165 -4.09 63.74 -10.73
CA ALA A 165 -5.37 64.26 -10.23
C ALA A 165 -5.19 65.16 -8.99
N GLU A 166 -4.22 64.85 -8.12
CA GLU A 166 -3.88 65.68 -6.97
C GLU A 166 -3.27 67.02 -7.38
N LEU A 167 -2.31 67.00 -8.33
CA LEU A 167 -1.72 68.20 -8.93
C LEU A 167 -2.79 69.08 -9.59
N GLU A 168 -3.68 68.50 -10.41
CA GLU A 168 -4.78 69.21 -11.06
C GLU A 168 -5.68 69.92 -10.03
N LYS A 169 -6.01 69.24 -8.92
CA LYS A 169 -6.80 69.82 -7.83
C LYS A 169 -6.07 70.97 -7.13
N ARG A 170 -4.74 70.88 -7.02
CA ARG A 170 -3.89 71.92 -6.39
C ARG A 170 -3.79 73.17 -7.26
N PHE A 171 -3.68 73.03 -8.58
CA PHE A 171 -3.51 74.15 -9.52
C PHE A 171 -4.85 74.76 -10.00
N SER A 172 -5.96 74.00 -9.99
CA SER A 172 -7.30 74.52 -10.35
C SER A 172 -7.87 75.55 -9.37
N GLY A 173 -7.36 75.63 -8.13
CA GLY A 173 -7.83 76.56 -7.09
C GLY A 173 -7.24 77.98 -7.13
N LEU A 174 -6.38 78.30 -8.10
CA LEU A 174 -5.62 79.58 -8.14
C LEU A 174 -6.14 80.59 -9.18
N HIS A 175 -7.20 80.28 -9.92
CA HIS A 175 -7.80 81.21 -10.88
C HIS A 175 -8.73 82.20 -10.15
N LEU A 176 -8.21 83.38 -9.80
CA LEU A 176 -9.00 84.51 -9.30
C LEU A 176 -9.73 85.21 -10.45
N GLU A 177 -11.04 85.39 -10.30
CA GLU A 177 -11.91 86.19 -11.18
C GLU A 177 -11.52 87.69 -11.14
N PRO A 178 -11.51 88.42 -12.28
CA PRO A 178 -11.13 89.83 -12.29
C PRO A 178 -12.31 90.74 -11.88
N GLU A 179 -12.14 91.48 -10.78
CA GLU A 179 -13.04 92.56 -10.39
C GLU A 179 -12.69 93.86 -11.16
N GLN A 180 -13.71 94.51 -11.74
CA GLN A 180 -13.61 95.62 -12.70
C GLN A 180 -13.14 96.94 -12.07
N VAL A 181 -12.08 97.59 -12.59
CA VAL A 181 -11.89 99.08 -12.49
C VAL A 181 -10.98 99.66 -13.61
N VAL A 182 -11.54 100.64 -14.34
CA VAL A 182 -11.01 101.80 -15.13
C VAL A 182 -9.87 101.63 -16.18
N LEU A 183 -10.18 102.10 -17.38
CA LEU A 183 -9.43 102.09 -18.65
C LEU A 183 -8.28 103.13 -18.68
N SER A 184 -7.08 102.74 -18.24
CA SER A 184 -5.77 103.22 -18.76
C SER A 184 -4.57 102.49 -18.12
N GLU A 185 -4.77 101.75 -17.03
CA GLU A 185 -3.78 100.85 -16.41
C GLU A 185 -3.90 99.38 -16.88
N GLN A 186 -4.82 99.11 -17.80
CA GLN A 186 -5.29 97.78 -18.16
C GLN A 186 -4.23 96.94 -18.88
N GLU A 187 -3.41 97.54 -19.74
CA GLU A 187 -2.34 96.83 -20.47
C GLU A 187 -1.19 96.41 -19.55
N VAL A 188 -0.86 97.23 -18.54
CA VAL A 188 0.16 96.91 -17.53
C VAL A 188 -0.31 95.76 -16.64
N ARG A 189 -1.55 95.83 -16.14
CA ARG A 189 -2.16 94.77 -15.33
C ARG A 189 -2.36 93.47 -16.10
N GLN A 190 -2.77 93.52 -17.37
CA GLN A 190 -2.85 92.32 -18.22
C GLN A 190 -1.47 91.71 -18.49
N LYS A 191 -0.43 92.54 -18.67
CA LYS A 191 0.94 92.07 -18.84
C LYS A 191 1.49 91.44 -17.56
N GLU A 192 1.13 91.97 -16.39
CA GLU A 192 1.44 91.39 -15.08
C GLU A 192 0.67 90.09 -14.82
N GLN A 193 -0.61 90.02 -15.16
CA GLN A 193 -1.41 88.79 -15.10
C GLN A 193 -0.84 87.69 -15.99
N ARG A 194 -0.46 88.03 -17.24
CA ARG A 194 0.21 87.07 -18.15
C ARG A 194 1.54 86.58 -17.59
N ARG A 195 2.35 87.47 -16.99
CA ARG A 195 3.60 87.08 -16.32
C ARG A 195 3.33 86.18 -15.11
N ALA A 196 2.31 86.47 -14.32
CA ALA A 196 1.92 85.65 -13.17
C ALA A 196 1.40 84.27 -13.61
N GLU A 197 0.61 84.19 -14.68
CA GLU A 197 0.14 82.94 -15.29
C GLU A 197 1.29 82.13 -15.91
N GLU A 198 2.24 82.79 -16.58
CA GLU A 198 3.44 82.16 -17.14
C GLU A 198 4.34 81.59 -16.03
N GLU A 199 4.54 82.34 -14.94
CA GLU A 199 5.27 81.87 -13.75
C GLU A 199 4.55 80.70 -13.07
N LEU A 200 3.22 80.75 -12.95
CA LEU A 200 2.42 79.65 -12.39
C LEU A 200 2.52 78.37 -13.24
N LYS A 201 2.43 78.51 -14.58
CA LYS A 201 2.62 77.40 -15.52
C LYS A 201 4.03 76.80 -15.43
N LYS A 202 5.04 77.64 -15.23
CA LYS A 202 6.43 77.21 -15.07
C LYS A 202 6.62 76.41 -13.77
N LEU A 203 6.00 76.84 -12.67
CA LEU A 203 6.00 76.12 -11.40
C LEU A 203 5.25 74.79 -11.50
N GLU A 204 4.09 74.75 -12.15
CA GLU A 204 3.34 73.52 -12.39
C GLU A 204 4.15 72.50 -13.19
N LEU A 205 4.81 72.93 -14.26
CA LEU A 205 5.68 72.06 -15.08
C LEU A 205 6.86 71.53 -14.28
N GLU A 206 7.46 72.35 -13.42
CA GLU A 206 8.57 71.92 -12.57
C GLU A 206 8.11 70.89 -11.51
N GLU A 207 6.93 71.07 -10.92
CA GLU A 207 6.35 70.12 -9.97
C GLU A 207 5.98 68.80 -10.65
N ARG A 208 5.36 68.85 -11.83
CA ARG A 208 5.07 67.66 -12.66
C ARG A 208 6.36 66.91 -13.02
N ARG A 209 7.43 67.62 -13.39
CA ARG A 209 8.74 67.01 -13.69
C ARG A 209 9.33 66.30 -12.46
N LYS A 210 9.32 66.94 -11.29
CA LYS A 210 9.80 66.35 -10.04
C LYS A 210 8.98 65.11 -9.66
N ALA A 211 7.65 65.19 -9.79
CA ALA A 211 6.75 64.07 -9.50
C ALA A 211 6.96 62.88 -10.45
N GLU A 212 7.23 63.14 -11.73
CA GLU A 212 7.53 62.10 -12.73
C GLU A 212 8.87 61.41 -12.47
N GLU A 213 9.92 62.18 -12.14
CA GLU A 213 11.25 61.66 -11.78
C GLU A 213 11.19 60.77 -10.51
N GLU A 214 10.50 61.23 -9.47
CA GLU A 214 10.27 60.48 -8.24
C GLU A 214 9.54 59.17 -8.54
N LEU A 215 8.54 59.21 -9.40
CA LEU A 215 7.76 58.03 -9.74
C LEU A 215 8.56 57.03 -10.59
N ARG A 216 9.41 57.49 -11.50
CA ARG A 216 10.32 56.64 -12.25
C ARG A 216 11.27 55.88 -11.32
N ARG A 217 11.73 56.52 -10.24
CA ARG A 217 12.55 55.88 -9.21
C ARG A 217 11.75 54.81 -8.46
N LEU A 218 10.52 55.12 -8.03
CA LEU A 218 9.64 54.16 -7.36
C LEU A 218 9.29 52.95 -8.25
N GLU A 219 9.08 53.18 -9.55
CA GLU A 219 8.84 52.11 -10.54
C GLU A 219 10.04 51.15 -10.62
N GLN A 220 11.27 51.67 -10.64
CA GLN A 220 12.49 50.87 -10.66
C GLN A 220 12.67 50.07 -9.36
N GLU A 221 12.50 50.71 -8.21
CA GLU A 221 12.58 50.06 -6.90
C GLU A 221 11.54 48.94 -6.79
N ARG A 222 10.31 49.20 -7.25
CA ARG A 222 9.23 48.21 -7.22
C ARG A 222 9.47 47.04 -8.16
N LYS A 223 9.97 47.29 -9.37
CA LYS A 223 10.41 46.25 -10.32
C LYS A 223 11.44 45.33 -9.68
N GLN A 224 12.46 45.89 -9.02
CA GLN A 224 13.50 45.10 -8.34
C GLN A 224 12.92 44.26 -7.21
N GLN A 225 12.03 44.83 -6.37
CA GLN A 225 11.38 44.09 -5.29
C GLN A 225 10.54 42.91 -5.80
N ILE A 226 9.75 43.12 -6.85
CA ILE A 226 8.90 42.06 -7.42
C ILE A 226 9.77 40.94 -8.00
N TYR A 227 10.84 41.29 -8.72
CA TYR A 227 11.78 40.31 -9.27
C TYR A 227 12.45 39.46 -8.19
N ILE A 228 12.97 40.09 -7.12
CA ILE A 228 13.58 39.39 -5.98
C ILE A 228 12.57 38.43 -5.34
N SER A 229 11.36 38.91 -5.05
CA SER A 229 10.30 38.09 -4.45
C SER A 229 9.92 36.89 -5.32
N LEU A 230 9.82 37.06 -6.65
CA LEU A 230 9.57 35.94 -7.56
C LEU A 230 10.68 34.90 -7.51
N LYS A 231 11.94 35.34 -7.50
CA LYS A 231 13.13 34.48 -7.51
C LYS A 231 13.26 33.68 -6.20
N GLU A 232 12.94 34.29 -5.06
CA GLU A 232 12.91 33.61 -3.76
C GLU A 232 11.84 32.52 -3.71
N VAL A 233 10.63 32.79 -4.23
CA VAL A 233 9.55 31.81 -4.29
C VAL A 233 9.92 30.64 -5.20
N GLN A 234 10.57 30.91 -6.34
CA GLN A 234 11.00 29.86 -7.26
C GLN A 234 12.15 29.01 -6.68
N GLY A 235 13.15 29.65 -6.07
CA GLY A 235 14.23 28.94 -5.37
C GLY A 235 13.72 28.06 -4.23
N SER A 236 12.75 28.55 -3.45
CA SER A 236 12.10 27.80 -2.37
C SER A 236 11.29 26.61 -2.87
N LYS A 237 10.62 26.74 -4.03
CA LYS A 237 9.91 25.61 -4.67
C LYS A 237 10.87 24.54 -5.12
N HIS A 238 11.94 24.93 -5.82
CA HIS A 238 12.93 24.00 -6.35
C HIS A 238 13.63 23.21 -5.23
N THR A 239 14.05 23.89 -4.17
CA THR A 239 14.63 23.23 -2.98
C THR A 239 13.65 22.25 -2.33
N ARG A 240 12.38 22.62 -2.21
CA ARG A 240 11.36 21.71 -1.66
C ARG A 240 11.16 20.47 -2.53
N GLU A 241 11.08 20.63 -3.85
CA GLU A 241 10.94 19.52 -4.79
C GLU A 241 12.15 18.56 -4.72
N GLU A 242 13.36 19.09 -4.64
CA GLU A 242 14.56 18.25 -4.45
C GLU A 242 14.55 17.48 -3.13
N GLU A 243 14.10 18.10 -2.04
CA GLU A 243 13.97 17.44 -0.73
C GLU A 243 12.93 16.32 -0.79
N GLU A 244 11.76 16.58 -1.39
CA GLU A 244 10.70 15.60 -1.60
C GLU A 244 11.19 14.39 -2.44
N ASP A 245 11.96 14.64 -3.51
CA ASP A 245 12.56 13.59 -4.34
C ASP A 245 13.60 12.77 -3.57
N LYS A 246 14.48 13.41 -2.80
CA LYS A 246 15.46 12.73 -1.94
C LYS A 246 14.75 11.87 -0.88
N GLU A 247 13.69 12.37 -0.27
CA GLU A 247 12.88 11.62 0.69
C GLU A 247 12.19 10.41 0.04
N TRP A 248 11.63 10.58 -1.16
CA TRP A 248 11.03 9.49 -1.91
C TRP A 248 12.05 8.41 -2.26
N GLN A 249 13.23 8.79 -2.75
CA GLN A 249 14.33 7.85 -3.05
C GLN A 249 14.78 7.08 -1.80
N ASN A 250 14.95 7.77 -0.68
CA ASN A 250 15.29 7.16 0.61
C ASN A 250 14.22 6.16 1.07
N THR A 251 12.95 6.52 0.91
CA THR A 251 11.81 5.67 1.26
C THR A 251 11.76 4.43 0.36
N LEU A 252 12.01 4.59 -0.94
CA LEU A 252 12.10 3.51 -1.91
C LEU A 252 13.24 2.54 -1.58
N GLN A 253 14.44 3.05 -1.26
CA GLN A 253 15.58 2.23 -0.84
C GLN A 253 15.28 1.45 0.45
N LYS A 254 14.71 2.10 1.47
CA LYS A 254 14.29 1.45 2.72
C LYS A 254 13.28 0.32 2.47
N SER A 255 12.31 0.55 1.58
CA SER A 255 11.30 -0.44 1.18
C SER A 255 11.93 -1.63 0.44
N LYS A 256 12.79 -1.37 -0.57
CA LYS A 256 13.53 -2.42 -1.29
C LYS A 256 14.40 -3.26 -0.35
N ALA A 257 15.10 -2.62 0.58
CA ALA A 257 15.92 -3.31 1.58
C ALA A 257 15.08 -4.16 2.55
N ALA A 258 13.93 -3.67 3.01
CA ALA A 258 13.02 -4.44 3.85
C ALA A 258 12.46 -5.66 3.12
N ASP A 259 12.09 -5.51 1.84
CA ASP A 259 11.62 -6.62 1.01
C ASP A 259 12.73 -7.65 0.73
N MET A 260 13.96 -7.21 0.47
CA MET A 260 15.13 -8.10 0.35
C MET A 260 15.35 -8.92 1.63
N ARG A 261 15.29 -8.28 2.81
CA ARG A 261 15.41 -8.96 4.10
C ARG A 261 14.32 -10.01 4.30
N ARG A 262 13.05 -9.67 4.03
CA ARG A 262 11.92 -10.61 4.12
C ARG A 262 12.08 -11.80 3.18
N ARG A 263 12.49 -11.55 1.93
CA ARG A 263 12.74 -12.62 0.93
C ARG A 263 13.87 -13.54 1.35
N SER A 264 14.97 -12.98 1.87
CA SER A 264 16.09 -13.78 2.36
C SER A 264 15.69 -14.65 3.54
N LEU A 265 14.98 -14.07 4.51
CA LEU A 265 14.50 -14.79 5.69
C LEU A 265 13.56 -15.93 5.29
N ALA A 266 12.56 -15.67 4.44
CA ALA A 266 11.64 -16.71 3.98
C ALA A 266 12.33 -17.82 3.18
N LYS A 267 13.31 -17.49 2.31
CA LYS A 267 14.12 -18.49 1.60
C LYS A 267 14.91 -19.36 2.57
N GLN A 268 15.54 -18.74 3.57
CA GLN A 268 16.25 -19.47 4.62
C GLN A 268 15.30 -20.39 5.38
N THR A 269 14.12 -19.90 5.80
CA THR A 269 13.10 -20.72 6.47
C THR A 269 12.66 -21.92 5.62
N ILE A 270 12.38 -21.73 4.34
CA ILE A 270 11.98 -22.81 3.41
C ILE A 270 13.10 -23.83 3.22
N GLU A 271 14.35 -23.38 3.03
CA GLU A 271 15.50 -24.25 2.81
C GLU A 271 15.89 -25.01 4.09
N ASP A 272 15.83 -24.36 5.24
CA ASP A 272 16.06 -24.99 6.53
C ASP A 272 14.98 -26.04 6.82
N HIS A 273 13.72 -25.75 6.50
CA HIS A 273 12.62 -26.71 6.56
C HIS A 273 12.88 -27.92 5.62
N ARG A 274 13.25 -27.67 4.36
CA ARG A 274 13.61 -28.71 3.38
C ARG A 274 14.78 -29.59 3.84
N ARG A 275 15.83 -29.00 4.42
CA ARG A 275 16.98 -29.76 4.94
C ARG A 275 16.57 -30.65 6.11
N ARG A 276 15.66 -30.16 6.97
CA ARG A 276 15.14 -30.93 8.10
C ARG A 276 14.28 -32.09 7.64
N SER A 277 13.37 -31.87 6.68
CA SER A 277 12.54 -32.95 6.14
C SER A 277 13.37 -34.08 5.51
N VAL A 278 14.49 -33.75 4.82
CA VAL A 278 15.42 -34.75 4.27
C VAL A 278 16.12 -35.54 5.39
N ARG A 279 16.65 -34.85 6.42
CA ARG A 279 17.30 -35.51 7.56
C ARG A 279 16.33 -36.39 8.36
N ALA A 280 15.08 -35.97 8.51
CA ALA A 280 14.02 -36.74 9.14
C ALA A 280 13.77 -38.07 8.41
N LEU A 281 13.67 -38.01 7.07
CA LEU A 281 13.48 -39.20 6.24
C LEU A 281 14.68 -40.15 6.32
N GLU A 282 15.89 -39.61 6.37
CA GLU A 282 17.12 -40.39 6.57
C GLU A 282 17.15 -41.05 7.96
N ARG A 283 16.81 -40.32 9.03
CA ARG A 283 16.72 -40.89 10.39
C ARG A 283 15.64 -41.95 10.50
N GLY A 284 14.49 -41.76 9.87
CA GLY A 284 13.43 -42.78 9.81
C GLY A 284 13.90 -44.06 9.10
N ARG A 285 14.67 -43.92 8.01
CA ARG A 285 15.31 -45.06 7.33
C ARG A 285 16.38 -45.74 8.19
N VAL A 286 17.22 -44.96 8.88
CA VAL A 286 18.25 -45.48 9.78
C VAL A 286 17.61 -46.17 10.98
N ALA A 287 16.58 -45.59 11.61
CA ALA A 287 15.84 -46.21 12.71
C ALA A 287 15.11 -47.50 12.27
N ALA A 288 14.59 -47.56 11.04
CA ALA A 288 14.04 -48.78 10.47
C ALA A 288 15.13 -49.87 10.25
N MET A 289 16.35 -49.48 9.82
CA MET A 289 17.49 -50.41 9.74
C MET A 289 17.99 -50.84 11.12
N THR A 290 18.07 -49.94 12.10
CA THR A 290 18.51 -50.25 13.48
C THR A 290 17.48 -51.11 14.21
N LYS A 291 16.18 -50.96 13.91
CA LYS A 291 15.13 -51.84 14.44
C LYS A 291 15.17 -53.23 13.81
N ALA A 292 15.74 -53.38 12.61
CA ALA A 292 15.97 -54.67 11.96
C ALA A 292 17.21 -55.41 12.49
N PHE A 293 18.15 -54.71 13.15
CA PHE A 293 19.33 -55.27 13.80
C PHE A 293 19.27 -54.98 15.31
N GLY A 294 18.57 -55.83 16.06
CA GLY A 294 18.35 -55.62 17.48
C GLY A 294 19.63 -55.46 18.30
N SER A 295 19.77 -54.34 19.01
CA SER A 295 20.56 -54.26 20.25
C SER A 295 20.21 -53.04 21.11
N THR A 296 20.52 -53.17 22.39
CA THR A 296 20.12 -52.40 23.58
C THR A 296 21.08 -51.25 23.95
N ASN A 297 20.53 -50.25 24.66
CA ASN A 297 21.15 -49.25 25.58
C ASN A 297 21.70 -47.91 24.99
N PRO A 298 22.02 -46.89 25.83
CA PRO A 298 21.24 -46.28 26.92
C PRO A 298 21.13 -44.72 26.79
N ALA A 299 20.43 -44.07 27.74
CA ALA A 299 20.10 -42.64 27.78
C ALA A 299 21.30 -41.67 27.99
N PRO A 300 21.25 -40.42 27.48
CA PRO A 300 22.22 -39.38 27.81
C PRO A 300 21.78 -38.43 28.95
N ALA A 301 22.77 -37.93 29.68
CA ALA A 301 22.68 -37.08 30.88
C ALA A 301 22.45 -35.57 30.58
N PRO A 302 22.06 -34.75 31.58
CA PRO A 302 21.63 -33.36 31.37
C PRO A 302 22.71 -32.31 31.74
N LYS A 303 22.81 -31.20 30.99
CA LYS A 303 23.41 -29.89 31.38
C LYS A 303 22.96 -28.78 30.41
N PRO A 304 23.10 -27.47 30.70
CA PRO A 304 22.92 -26.75 31.97
C PRO A 304 21.91 -25.58 31.85
N ARG A 305 21.60 -24.99 33.00
CA ARG A 305 20.72 -23.84 33.24
C ARG A 305 21.36 -22.54 32.73
N ASN A 306 20.61 -21.70 32.02
CA ASN A 306 20.95 -20.29 31.82
C ASN A 306 19.81 -19.36 32.24
N THR A 307 20.25 -18.25 32.81
CA THR A 307 19.53 -17.28 33.62
C THR A 307 19.07 -16.12 32.74
N THR A 308 17.90 -15.56 33.08
CA THR A 308 17.42 -14.18 32.83
C THR A 308 17.34 -13.68 31.37
N ASN A 309 16.12 -13.33 30.94
CA ASN A 309 15.83 -11.91 30.72
C ASN A 309 14.33 -11.58 30.71
N ASN A 310 14.07 -10.44 31.32
CA ASN A 310 12.82 -9.82 31.71
C ASN A 310 12.04 -9.31 30.48
N SER A 311 10.76 -9.69 30.34
CA SER A 311 9.84 -9.02 29.40
C SER A 311 8.75 -8.30 30.19
N ASN A 312 8.90 -6.97 30.25
CA ASN A 312 7.86 -6.07 30.75
C ASN A 312 6.55 -6.28 29.98
N ALA A 313 5.49 -6.57 30.73
CA ALA A 313 4.13 -6.68 30.25
C ALA A 313 3.63 -5.32 29.71
N ILE A 314 3.45 -5.22 28.40
CA ILE A 314 2.71 -4.11 27.77
C ILE A 314 1.28 -4.58 27.53
N ARG A 315 0.40 -4.20 28.47
CA ARG A 315 -1.06 -4.27 28.33
C ARG A 315 -1.48 -3.55 27.04
N ARG A 316 -2.07 -4.26 26.07
CA ARG A 316 -2.77 -3.66 24.93
C ARG A 316 -4.28 -3.81 25.09
N LYS A 317 -4.95 -2.66 25.09
CA LYS A 317 -6.40 -2.47 25.15
C LYS A 317 -7.05 -2.99 23.86
N GLY A 318 -8.23 -3.59 24.01
CA GLY A 318 -8.96 -4.36 23.00
C GLY A 318 -9.27 -3.61 21.71
N GLY A 319 -9.07 -4.32 20.60
CA GLY A 319 -9.57 -3.97 19.27
C GLY A 319 -10.84 -4.75 18.95
N MET A 320 -11.77 -4.05 18.32
CA MET A 320 -13.08 -4.46 17.79
C MET A 320 -13.14 -5.93 17.32
N ARG A 321 -13.83 -6.81 18.08
CA ARG A 321 -14.25 -8.13 17.58
C ARG A 321 -15.37 -7.92 16.55
N ARG A 322 -15.12 -8.27 15.28
CA ARG A 322 -16.22 -8.53 14.34
C ARG A 322 -16.82 -9.88 14.74
N SER A 323 -18.07 -9.86 15.19
CA SER A 323 -18.82 -11.07 15.54
C SER A 323 -18.84 -12.04 14.36
N LEU A 324 -18.48 -13.30 14.63
CA LEU A 324 -18.63 -14.45 13.75
C LEU A 324 -20.06 -14.44 13.16
N SER A 325 -20.18 -14.21 11.86
CA SER A 325 -21.47 -14.37 11.18
C SER A 325 -21.83 -15.86 11.22
N ALA A 326 -23.05 -16.19 11.66
CA ALA A 326 -23.58 -17.57 11.68
C ALA A 326 -23.42 -18.28 10.33
N SER A 327 -23.42 -17.52 9.23
CA SER A 327 -23.14 -18.03 7.89
C SER A 327 -21.78 -18.72 7.76
N SER A 328 -20.73 -18.34 8.51
CA SER A 328 -19.40 -18.95 8.37
C SER A 328 -19.33 -20.37 8.94
N ARG A 329 -20.00 -20.60 10.08
CA ARG A 329 -19.97 -21.91 10.78
C ARG A 329 -20.69 -22.99 9.97
N ASP A 330 -21.86 -22.69 9.41
CA ASP A 330 -22.61 -23.63 8.56
C ASP A 330 -21.83 -24.04 7.30
N HIS A 331 -21.05 -23.11 6.71
CA HIS A 331 -20.20 -23.44 5.56
C HIS A 331 -19.07 -24.41 5.94
N ILE A 332 -18.51 -24.29 7.15
CA ILE A 332 -17.44 -25.16 7.64
C ILE A 332 -17.99 -26.56 7.94
N ILE A 333 -19.18 -26.64 8.55
CA ILE A 333 -19.87 -27.90 8.77
C ILE A 333 -20.16 -28.59 7.43
N ARG A 334 -20.68 -27.84 6.45
CA ARG A 334 -20.96 -28.36 5.10
C ARG A 334 -19.69 -28.85 4.42
N TRP A 335 -18.62 -28.05 4.43
CA TRP A 335 -17.31 -28.43 3.89
C TRP A 335 -16.78 -29.72 4.53
N PHE A 336 -16.87 -29.84 5.85
CA PHE A 336 -16.43 -31.04 6.54
C PHE A 336 -17.24 -32.27 6.09
N LYS A 337 -18.57 -32.16 6.06
CA LYS A 337 -19.47 -33.27 5.66
C LYS A 337 -19.28 -33.69 4.20
N GLU A 338 -19.09 -32.75 3.29
CA GLU A 338 -19.00 -33.01 1.86
C GLU A 338 -17.59 -33.44 1.43
N GLU A 339 -16.53 -32.83 1.99
CA GLU A 339 -15.16 -33.04 1.51
C GLU A 339 -14.29 -33.89 2.44
N GLN A 340 -14.51 -33.83 3.76
CA GLN A 340 -13.58 -34.41 4.74
C GLN A 340 -14.10 -35.72 5.36
N LEU A 341 -15.41 -35.81 5.58
CA LEU A 341 -16.06 -37.00 6.10
C LEU A 341 -15.88 -38.22 5.17
N PRO A 342 -15.96 -38.11 3.83
CA PRO A 342 -15.63 -39.22 2.93
C PRO A 342 -14.19 -39.71 3.06
N LEU A 343 -13.26 -38.83 3.45
CA LEU A 343 -11.85 -39.15 3.67
C LEU A 343 -11.58 -39.71 5.07
N ARG A 344 -12.63 -39.95 5.88
CA ARG A 344 -12.52 -40.38 7.28
C ARG A 344 -11.63 -39.44 8.09
N ALA A 345 -11.70 -38.13 7.85
CA ALA A 345 -11.02 -37.15 8.67
C ALA A 345 -11.50 -37.21 10.12
N GLY A 346 -10.57 -37.22 11.07
CA GLY A 346 -10.87 -37.35 12.50
C GLY A 346 -11.12 -38.79 12.97
N PHE A 347 -10.95 -39.81 12.12
CA PHE A 347 -11.00 -41.21 12.54
C PHE A 347 -9.61 -41.75 12.90
N GLN A 348 -9.58 -42.81 13.72
CA GLN A 348 -8.37 -43.57 13.98
C GLN A 348 -7.83 -44.27 12.72
N ARG A 349 -6.60 -44.78 12.78
CA ARG A 349 -5.94 -45.51 11.68
C ARG A 349 -6.77 -46.72 11.21
N ASP A 350 -7.45 -47.39 12.13
CA ASP A 350 -8.32 -48.54 11.86
C ASP A 350 -9.70 -48.13 11.30
N GLN A 351 -9.97 -46.83 11.22
CA GLN A 351 -11.22 -46.22 10.76
C GLN A 351 -12.47 -46.68 11.54
N SER A 352 -12.30 -47.30 12.71
CA SER A 352 -13.40 -47.92 13.45
C SER A 352 -14.12 -46.93 14.36
N ARG A 353 -13.37 -45.95 14.88
CA ARG A 353 -13.85 -44.95 15.84
C ARG A 353 -13.25 -43.58 15.55
N ILE A 354 -13.94 -42.55 16.04
CA ILE A 354 -13.43 -41.19 16.04
C ILE A 354 -12.18 -41.15 16.92
N ALA A 355 -11.14 -40.48 16.43
CA ALA A 355 -9.85 -40.43 17.09
C ALA A 355 -9.94 -39.60 18.38
N PRO A 356 -9.24 -40.02 19.45
CA PRO A 356 -9.31 -39.35 20.74
C PRO A 356 -8.80 -37.91 20.67
N TRP A 357 -7.86 -37.61 19.76
CA TRP A 357 -7.31 -36.27 19.54
C TRP A 357 -8.23 -35.34 18.75
N PHE A 358 -9.37 -35.80 18.23
CA PHE A 358 -10.25 -34.99 17.39
C PHE A 358 -11.34 -34.31 18.22
N HIS A 359 -11.43 -32.98 18.13
CA HIS A 359 -12.35 -32.16 18.91
C HIS A 359 -13.37 -31.37 18.08
N GLY A 360 -13.49 -31.62 16.77
CA GLY A 360 -14.47 -30.90 15.96
C GLY A 360 -14.31 -29.37 16.01
N ILE A 361 -15.42 -28.63 16.04
CA ILE A 361 -15.41 -27.16 15.97
C ILE A 361 -15.40 -26.58 17.39
N ILE A 362 -14.20 -26.43 17.97
CA ILE A 362 -13.97 -25.76 19.26
C ILE A 362 -13.17 -24.47 19.09
N SER A 363 -13.38 -23.54 20.02
CA SER A 363 -12.66 -22.27 20.09
C SER A 363 -11.20 -22.49 20.49
N ARG A 364 -10.38 -21.46 20.28
CA ARG A 364 -8.99 -21.45 20.74
C ARG A 364 -8.92 -21.54 22.27
N GLU A 365 -9.73 -20.76 22.96
CA GLU A 365 -9.78 -20.70 24.42
C GLU A 365 -10.22 -22.05 25.02
N GLU A 366 -11.18 -22.73 24.38
CA GLU A 366 -11.62 -24.08 24.77
C GLU A 366 -10.48 -25.10 24.60
N ALA A 367 -9.77 -25.06 23.47
CA ALA A 367 -8.61 -25.91 23.23
C ALA A 367 -7.48 -25.64 24.24
N GLU A 368 -7.24 -24.36 24.58
CA GLU A 368 -6.25 -23.97 25.58
C GLU A 368 -6.60 -24.52 26.96
N ALA A 369 -7.87 -24.40 27.40
CA ALA A 369 -8.34 -24.95 28.67
C ALA A 369 -8.21 -26.48 28.75
N LEU A 370 -8.43 -27.20 27.65
CA LEU A 370 -8.26 -28.64 27.59
C LEU A 370 -6.79 -29.08 27.76
N LEU A 371 -5.85 -28.26 27.26
CA LEU A 371 -4.42 -28.52 27.25
C LEU A 371 -3.66 -27.94 28.46
N GLU A 372 -4.28 -27.03 29.23
CA GLU A 372 -3.65 -26.35 30.37
C GLU A 372 -3.23 -27.32 31.49
N GLU A 373 -4.08 -28.32 31.77
CA GLU A 373 -3.81 -29.39 32.75
C GLU A 373 -2.90 -30.51 32.20
N GLY A 374 -2.48 -30.41 30.94
CA GLY A 374 -1.68 -31.41 30.25
C GLY A 374 -0.18 -31.24 30.41
N GLU A 375 0.56 -32.33 30.25
CA GLU A 375 2.03 -32.29 30.17
C GLU A 375 2.49 -31.82 28.78
N PRO A 376 3.71 -31.28 28.65
CA PRO A 376 4.31 -30.98 27.35
C PRO A 376 4.25 -32.19 26.41
N GLY A 377 3.77 -31.93 25.18
CA GLY A 377 3.50 -32.93 24.15
C GLY A 377 2.04 -33.43 24.13
N PHE A 378 1.16 -32.92 24.99
CA PHE A 378 -0.27 -33.14 24.80
C PHE A 378 -0.78 -32.35 23.62
N PHE A 379 -1.69 -32.94 22.84
CA PHE A 379 -2.20 -32.28 21.64
C PHE A 379 -3.63 -32.66 21.32
N LEU A 380 -4.29 -31.81 20.55
CA LEU A 380 -5.58 -32.06 19.93
C LEU A 380 -5.64 -31.41 18.55
N VAL A 381 -6.54 -31.88 17.70
CA VAL A 381 -6.88 -31.28 16.42
C VAL A 381 -8.32 -30.80 16.46
N ARG A 382 -8.51 -29.53 16.13
CA ARG A 382 -9.81 -28.87 15.98
C ARG A 382 -10.00 -28.41 14.54
N VAL A 383 -11.23 -28.31 14.10
CA VAL A 383 -11.62 -27.67 12.83
C VAL A 383 -11.58 -26.16 13.04
N SER A 384 -10.96 -25.42 12.11
CA SER A 384 -10.91 -23.96 12.22
C SER A 384 -12.31 -23.36 12.01
N GLU A 385 -12.69 -22.36 12.81
CA GLU A 385 -13.96 -21.62 12.66
C GLU A 385 -13.92 -20.53 11.58
N ARG A 386 -12.73 -20.23 11.05
CA ARG A 386 -12.49 -19.07 10.18
C ARG A 386 -12.12 -19.47 8.75
N VAL A 387 -11.53 -20.64 8.57
CA VAL A 387 -11.03 -21.13 7.29
C VAL A 387 -11.30 -22.62 7.13
N PHE A 388 -11.39 -23.09 5.89
CA PHE A 388 -11.50 -24.52 5.60
C PHE A 388 -10.16 -25.21 5.87
N GLY A 389 -10.07 -25.89 7.00
CA GLY A 389 -8.86 -26.54 7.46
C GLY A 389 -8.94 -26.91 8.94
N TYR A 390 -7.81 -27.37 9.47
CA TYR A 390 -7.71 -27.78 10.88
C TYR A 390 -6.63 -26.97 11.60
N VAL A 391 -6.67 -27.02 12.93
CA VAL A 391 -5.65 -26.45 13.80
C VAL A 391 -5.17 -27.53 14.75
N LEU A 392 -3.88 -27.84 14.71
CA LEU A 392 -3.19 -28.64 15.72
C LEU A 392 -2.86 -27.73 16.90
N SER A 393 -3.49 -27.97 18.04
CA SER A 393 -3.20 -27.27 19.29
C SER A 393 -2.42 -28.21 20.19
N TYR A 394 -1.28 -27.78 20.71
CA TYR A 394 -0.43 -28.63 21.56
C TYR A 394 0.23 -27.85 22.69
N ARG A 395 0.50 -28.57 23.79
CA ARG A 395 1.22 -28.06 24.96
C ARG A 395 2.73 -28.17 24.71
N SER A 396 3.39 -27.03 24.64
CA SER A 396 4.85 -26.89 24.68
C SER A 396 5.33 -26.66 26.12
N SER A 397 6.64 -26.76 26.36
CA SER A 397 7.27 -26.31 27.59
C SER A 397 7.11 -24.80 27.85
N GLU A 398 6.91 -24.01 26.81
CA GLU A 398 6.81 -22.54 26.88
C GLU A 398 5.35 -22.03 26.95
N GLY A 399 4.37 -22.91 26.77
CA GLY A 399 2.96 -22.52 26.67
C GLY A 399 2.18 -23.40 25.70
N ILE A 400 1.03 -22.94 25.25
CA ILE A 400 0.20 -23.64 24.27
C ILE A 400 0.46 -23.02 22.89
N LYS A 401 0.72 -23.87 21.91
CA LYS A 401 1.02 -23.49 20.53
C LYS A 401 -0.06 -24.03 19.61
N HIS A 402 -0.35 -23.28 18.55
CA HIS A 402 -1.32 -23.65 17.53
C HIS A 402 -0.62 -23.69 16.17
N LEU A 403 -0.95 -24.67 15.34
CA LEU A 403 -0.41 -24.82 13.99
C LEU A 403 -1.56 -25.08 13.03
N LEU A 404 -1.66 -24.29 11.96
CA LEU A 404 -2.65 -24.51 10.93
C LEU A 404 -2.29 -25.73 10.07
N ILE A 405 -3.28 -26.58 9.81
CA ILE A 405 -3.24 -27.70 8.88
C ILE A 405 -4.14 -27.36 7.70
N ASP A 406 -3.53 -27.32 6.52
CA ASP A 406 -4.26 -27.24 5.25
C ASP A 406 -4.75 -28.64 4.84
N ALA A 407 -5.99 -28.72 4.40
CA ALA A 407 -6.70 -29.95 4.06
C ALA A 407 -7.14 -29.97 2.59
N SER A 408 -6.19 -29.62 1.72
CA SER A 408 -6.43 -29.44 0.29
C SER A 408 -6.20 -30.75 -0.49
N GLU A 409 -7.03 -31.02 -1.49
CA GLU A 409 -6.85 -32.14 -2.44
C GLU A 409 -6.73 -33.53 -1.81
N SER A 410 -7.45 -33.76 -0.71
CA SER A 410 -7.36 -35.02 0.03
C SER A 410 -5.98 -35.30 0.63
N CYS A 411 -5.13 -34.27 0.77
CA CYS A 411 -3.89 -34.34 1.52
C CYS A 411 -3.89 -33.31 2.66
N TYR A 412 -3.07 -33.58 3.67
CA TYR A 412 -2.94 -32.77 4.87
C TYR A 412 -1.50 -32.28 5.00
N MET A 413 -1.33 -30.99 5.28
CA MET A 413 -0.01 -30.36 5.43
C MET A 413 -0.06 -29.32 6.54
N LEU A 414 1.00 -29.23 7.35
CA LEU A 414 1.18 -28.05 8.19
C LEU A 414 1.44 -26.84 7.29
N LEU A 415 0.80 -25.71 7.58
CA LEU A 415 0.92 -24.51 6.76
C LEU A 415 2.38 -24.04 6.71
N GLY A 416 2.98 -24.00 5.53
CA GLY A 416 4.39 -23.67 5.34
C GLY A 416 5.36 -24.85 5.35
N ASP A 417 4.86 -26.06 5.58
CA ASP A 417 5.60 -27.31 5.37
C ASP A 417 5.55 -27.74 3.88
N GLN A 418 6.47 -28.62 3.46
CA GLN A 418 6.50 -29.24 2.13
C GLN A 418 6.05 -30.71 2.15
N ILE A 419 5.91 -31.32 3.33
CA ILE A 419 5.52 -32.72 3.50
C ILE A 419 4.00 -32.81 3.43
N ARG A 420 3.52 -33.68 2.52
CA ARG A 420 2.10 -33.98 2.35
C ARG A 420 1.78 -35.34 2.94
N PHE A 421 0.72 -35.39 3.73
CA PHE A 421 0.21 -36.61 4.34
C PHE A 421 -1.12 -37.01 3.70
N SER A 422 -1.37 -38.31 3.62
CA SER A 422 -2.63 -38.85 3.07
C SER A 422 -3.77 -38.83 4.09
N SER A 423 -3.45 -38.75 5.38
CA SER A 423 -4.41 -38.66 6.47
C SER A 423 -3.91 -37.77 7.61
N LEU A 424 -4.83 -37.20 8.39
CA LEU A 424 -4.49 -36.48 9.63
C LEU A 424 -3.74 -37.37 10.63
N THR A 425 -4.13 -38.65 10.72
CA THR A 425 -3.48 -39.63 11.60
C THR A 425 -2.00 -39.80 11.25
N GLU A 426 -1.69 -39.93 9.96
CA GLU A 426 -0.31 -40.05 9.47
C GLU A 426 0.52 -38.80 9.78
N LEU A 427 -0.05 -37.61 9.58
CA LEU A 427 0.59 -36.33 9.94
C LEU A 427 0.95 -36.30 11.43
N LEU A 428 0.00 -36.67 12.29
CA LEU A 428 0.20 -36.63 13.73
C LEU A 428 1.23 -37.66 14.19
N GLU A 429 1.17 -38.89 13.67
CA GLU A 429 2.13 -39.96 13.96
C GLU A 429 3.56 -39.60 13.52
N TYR A 430 3.70 -38.96 12.36
CA TYR A 430 4.99 -38.43 11.91
C TYR A 430 5.58 -37.45 12.91
N HIS A 431 4.77 -36.53 13.45
CA HIS A 431 5.22 -35.55 14.44
C HIS A 431 5.31 -36.09 15.89
N GLN A 432 5.09 -37.39 16.11
CA GLN A 432 5.48 -38.04 17.36
C GLN A 432 6.97 -38.36 17.40
N VAL A 433 7.58 -38.57 16.22
CA VAL A 433 8.99 -38.90 16.06
C VAL A 433 9.81 -37.76 15.47
N GLU A 434 9.17 -36.82 14.77
CA GLU A 434 9.82 -35.63 14.22
C GLU A 434 9.30 -34.36 14.93
N PRO A 435 10.17 -33.46 15.39
CA PRO A 435 9.73 -32.27 16.11
C PRO A 435 8.93 -31.30 15.22
N LEU A 436 7.97 -30.60 15.83
CA LEU A 436 7.08 -29.63 15.17
C LEU A 436 7.74 -28.29 14.84
N SER A 437 8.72 -27.89 15.66
CA SER A 437 9.39 -26.59 15.56
C SER A 437 10.89 -26.76 15.52
N SER A 438 11.54 -25.88 14.77
CA SER A 438 12.99 -25.90 14.57
C SER A 438 13.76 -24.93 15.46
N SER A 439 13.06 -24.22 16.33
CA SER A 439 13.56 -23.12 17.17
C SER A 439 14.46 -23.56 18.35
N GLY A 440 15.20 -24.67 18.21
CA GLY A 440 16.18 -25.15 19.21
C GLY A 440 15.61 -25.99 20.34
N VAL A 441 14.29 -26.05 20.51
CA VAL A 441 13.60 -26.96 21.45
C VAL A 441 12.84 -28.00 20.63
N GLU A 442 13.21 -29.27 20.78
CA GLU A 442 12.53 -30.37 20.09
C GLU A 442 11.18 -30.64 20.75
N GLU A 443 10.10 -30.29 20.06
CA GLU A 443 8.72 -30.44 20.53
C GLU A 443 8.01 -31.54 19.77
N TYR A 444 7.65 -32.62 20.47
CA TYR A 444 7.02 -33.81 19.88
C TYR A 444 5.57 -33.95 20.33
N LEU A 445 4.72 -34.48 19.45
CA LEU A 445 3.39 -34.94 19.81
C LEU A 445 3.50 -36.24 20.61
N ARG A 446 3.20 -36.21 21.90
CA ARG A 446 3.36 -37.35 22.81
C ARG A 446 2.04 -38.05 23.09
N ARG A 447 1.02 -37.28 23.46
CA ARG A 447 -0.26 -37.83 23.95
C ARG A 447 -1.45 -37.06 23.40
N ALA A 448 -2.44 -37.79 22.88
CA ALA A 448 -3.71 -37.20 22.50
C ALA A 448 -4.44 -36.69 23.75
N CYS A 449 -4.86 -35.42 23.72
CA CYS A 449 -5.87 -34.90 24.63
C CYS A 449 -7.22 -35.45 24.17
N GLY A 450 -7.96 -36.06 25.10
CA GLY A 450 -9.27 -36.62 24.84
C GLY A 450 -10.39 -35.64 25.15
N GLN A 451 -11.60 -36.03 24.78
CA GLN A 451 -12.85 -35.36 25.14
C GLN A 451 -13.02 -35.32 26.67
N LYS A 452 -13.27 -34.13 27.25
CA LYS A 452 -13.56 -33.96 28.69
C LYS A 452 -15.04 -33.74 28.99
N ALA A 453 -15.81 -33.19 28.05
CA ALA A 453 -17.22 -32.85 28.24
C ALA A 453 -18.14 -34.09 28.09
N ALA A 454 -19.33 -34.03 28.71
CA ALA A 454 -20.33 -35.09 28.62
C ALA A 454 -20.91 -35.22 27.19
N THR A 455 -20.95 -34.11 26.45
CA THR A 455 -21.28 -34.06 25.02
C THR A 455 -19.98 -34.00 24.22
N ALA A 456 -19.85 -34.83 23.19
CA ALA A 456 -18.65 -34.82 22.35
C ALA A 456 -18.55 -33.52 21.54
N ASP A 457 -17.38 -32.90 21.53
CA ASP A 457 -17.12 -31.63 20.85
C ASP A 457 -17.34 -31.70 19.32
N TYR A 458 -17.27 -32.91 18.76
CA TYR A 458 -17.47 -33.17 17.33
C TYR A 458 -18.93 -33.48 16.93
N THR A 459 -19.88 -33.37 17.85
CA THR A 459 -21.28 -33.78 17.59
C THR A 459 -21.87 -33.11 16.34
N ASP A 460 -21.68 -31.81 16.17
CA ASP A 460 -22.19 -31.02 15.03
C ASP A 460 -21.70 -31.52 13.65
N LEU A 461 -20.54 -32.19 13.62
CA LEU A 461 -19.88 -32.62 12.40
C LEU A 461 -20.32 -34.00 11.92
N PHE A 462 -20.71 -34.87 12.85
CA PHE A 462 -21.04 -36.29 12.57
C PHE A 462 -22.52 -36.64 12.76
N THR A 463 -23.33 -35.67 13.17
CA THR A 463 -24.81 -35.76 13.17
C THR A 463 -25.34 -35.27 11.84
#